data_AF-A0AB36J8W0-F1
#
_entry.id   AF-A0AB36J8W0-F1
#
_cell.length_a   1.000
_cell.length_b   1.000
_cell.length_c   1.000
_cell.angle_alpha   90.00
_cell.angle_beta   90.00
_cell.angle_gamma   90.00
#
_symmetry.space_group_name_H-M   'P 1'
#
loop_
_entity.id
_entity.type
_entity.pdbx_description
1 polymer ?
#
loop_
_entity_poly.entity_id
_entity_poly.type
_entity_poly.pdbx_seq_one_letter_code
_entity_poly.pdbx_strand_id
1 'polypeptide(L)'
;MEREQLVAEAREAGQHATHNLQMIRKNPSVMLPGRIEDAESYLNNMILVAEVEIKNDRLAGQSLGLKSRLENLLVSILTSKRQKRKEGAV
;
A
#
# COMPACT_ATOMS: atom_id res chain seq x y z
N MET A 1 -15.65 5.87 -12.93
CA MET A 1 -14.52 6.71 -12.47
C MET A 1 -13.52 6.73 -13.58
N GLU A 2 -13.10 7.93 -13.96
CA GLU A 2 -12.10 8.10 -15.02
C GLU A 2 -10.71 7.74 -14.50
N ARG A 3 -9.84 7.27 -15.39
CA ARG A 3 -8.49 6.83 -15.02
C ARG A 3 -7.67 7.93 -14.34
N GLU A 4 -7.83 9.17 -14.79
CA GLU A 4 -7.19 10.35 -14.20
C GLU A 4 -7.64 10.58 -12.75
N GLN A 5 -8.91 10.31 -12.44
CA GLN A 5 -9.44 10.41 -11.08
C GLN A 5 -8.79 9.36 -10.17
N LEU A 6 -8.67 8.12 -10.65
CA LEU A 6 -8.01 7.05 -9.88
C LEU A 6 -6.53 7.34 -9.60
N VAL A 7 -5.82 7.94 -10.55
CA VAL A 7 -4.42 8.35 -10.36
C VAL A 7 -4.31 9.51 -9.36
N ALA A 8 -5.23 10.48 -9.42
CA ALA A 8 -5.28 11.59 -8.47
C ALA A 8 -5.55 11.09 -7.04
N GLU A 9 -6.53 10.20 -6.88
CA GLU A 9 -6.86 9.57 -5.60
C GLU A 9 -5.69 8.74 -5.05
N ALA A 10 -5.05 7.94 -5.91
CA ALA A 10 -3.87 7.16 -5.51
C ALA A 10 -2.72 8.06 -5.05
N ARG A 11 -2.49 9.19 -5.73
CA ARG A 11 -1.46 10.17 -5.36
C ARG A 11 -1.74 10.80 -4.00
N GLU A 12 -2.97 11.27 -3.77
CA GLU A 12 -3.38 11.85 -2.48
C GLU A 12 -3.23 10.83 -1.35
N ALA A 13 -3.71 9.60 -1.59
CA ALA A 13 -3.61 8.51 -0.63
C ALA A 13 -2.14 8.16 -0.28
N GLY A 14 -1.23 8.16 -1.26
CA GLY A 14 0.21 7.96 -1.03
C GLY A 14 0.86 9.10 -0.23
N GLN A 15 0.45 10.35 -0.46
CA GLN A 15 0.94 11.50 0.30
C GLN A 15 0.48 11.43 1.77
N HIS A 16 -0.79 11.13 2.00
CA HIS A 16 -1.32 10.92 3.34
C HIS A 16 -0.64 9.74 4.04
N ALA A 17 -0.41 8.64 3.32
CA ALA A 17 0.30 7.49 3.87
C ALA A 17 1.74 7.83 4.31
N THR A 18 2.45 8.62 3.50
CA THR A 18 3.80 9.11 3.85
C THR A 18 3.78 9.98 5.10
N HIS A 19 2.85 10.93 5.19
CA HIS A 19 2.72 11.78 6.37
C HIS A 19 2.43 10.97 7.64
N ASN A 20 1.47 10.05 7.55
CA ASN A 20 1.07 9.19 8.67
C ASN A 20 2.21 8.28 9.12
N LEU A 21 2.99 7.75 8.19
CA LEU A 21 4.16 6.92 8.50
C LEU A 21 5.21 7.72 9.28
N GLN A 22 5.48 8.96 8.84
CA GLN A 22 6.39 9.85 9.56
C GLN A 22 5.88 10.19 10.96
N MET A 23 4.56 10.43 11.10
CA MET A 23 3.93 10.72 12.39
C MET A 23 4.07 9.54 13.37
N ILE A 24 3.76 8.32 12.93
CA ILE A 24 3.86 7.11 13.77
C ILE A 24 5.32 6.84 14.17
N ARG A 25 6.27 7.00 13.25
CA ARG A 25 7.71 6.84 13.55
C ARG A 25 8.23 7.84 14.57
N LYS A 26 7.78 9.09 14.49
CA LYS A 26 8.17 10.15 15.43
C LYS A 26 7.48 10.03 16.77
N ASN A 27 6.23 9.57 16.78
CA ASN A 27 5.45 9.43 18.00
C ASN A 27 4.72 8.08 18.03
N PRO A 28 5.43 6.98 18.33
CA PRO A 28 4.83 5.64 18.36
C PRO A 28 3.73 5.49 19.42
N SER A 29 3.69 6.38 20.43
CA SER A 29 2.69 6.35 21.51
C SER A 29 1.26 6.66 21.04
N VAL A 30 1.07 7.26 19.86
CA VAL A 30 -0.26 7.50 19.27
C VAL A 30 -0.92 6.21 18.76
N MET A 31 -0.13 5.14 18.63
CA MET A 31 -0.61 3.85 18.14
C MET A 31 -0.97 2.91 19.28
N LEU A 32 -1.93 2.04 19.00
CA LEU A 32 -2.24 0.94 19.89
C LEU A 32 -0.99 0.03 20.05
N PRO A 33 -0.67 -0.42 21.27
CA PRO A 33 0.44 -1.34 21.50
C PRO A 33 0.34 -2.59 20.61
N GLY A 34 1.48 -2.98 20.02
CA GLY A 34 1.55 -4.13 19.11
C GLY A 34 0.97 -3.92 17.70
N ARG A 35 0.51 -2.71 17.35
CA ARG A 35 -0.03 -2.40 16.01
C ARG A 35 0.89 -1.61 15.10
N ILE A 36 2.05 -1.17 15.62
CA ILE A 36 2.97 -0.27 14.90
C ILE A 36 3.46 -0.95 13.61
N GLU A 37 3.96 -2.18 13.68
CA GLU A 37 4.48 -2.91 12.51
C GLU A 37 3.41 -3.10 11.42
N ASP A 38 2.19 -3.50 11.82
CA ASP A 38 1.07 -3.66 10.90
C ASP A 38 0.71 -2.33 10.22
N ALA A 39 0.68 -1.23 10.98
CA ALA A 39 0.36 0.09 10.46
C ALA A 39 1.45 0.60 9.50
N GLU A 40 2.73 0.44 9.86
CA GLU A 40 3.83 0.81 8.97
C GLU A 40 3.81 -0.01 7.68
N SER A 41 3.56 -1.33 7.78
CA SER A 41 3.46 -2.21 6.61
C SER A 41 2.32 -1.80 5.68
N TYR A 42 1.15 -1.49 6.24
CA TYR A 42 0.01 -0.98 5.48
C TYR A 42 0.32 0.34 4.76
N LEU A 43 0.90 1.32 5.47
CA LEU A 43 1.23 2.62 4.91
C LEU A 43 2.29 2.52 3.81
N ASN A 44 3.32 1.69 3.99
CA ASN A 44 4.32 1.44 2.94
C ASN A 44 3.70 0.80 1.69
N ASN A 45 2.74 -0.12 1.84
CA ASN A 45 2.02 -0.69 0.71
C ASN A 45 1.18 0.36 -0.04
N MET A 46 0.53 1.28 0.68
CA MET A 46 -0.21 2.37 0.05
C MET A 46 0.68 3.30 -0.76
N ILE A 47 1.87 3.61 -0.24
CA ILE A 47 2.88 4.41 -0.96
C ILE A 47 3.30 3.69 -2.25
N LEU A 48 3.59 2.38 -2.16
CA LEU A 48 4.00 1.59 -3.33
C LEU A 48 2.90 1.52 -4.40
N VAL A 49 1.64 1.36 -4.01
CA VAL A 49 0.51 1.39 -4.95
C VAL A 49 0.43 2.75 -5.64
N ALA A 50 0.54 3.85 -4.89
CA ALA A 50 0.52 5.19 -5.45
C ALA A 50 1.67 5.41 -6.47
N GLU A 51 2.89 4.99 -6.14
CA GLU A 51 4.04 5.07 -7.05
C GLU A 51 3.82 4.27 -8.34
N VAL A 52 3.24 3.07 -8.23
CA VAL A 52 2.92 2.22 -9.39
C VAL A 52 1.85 2.87 -10.25
N GLU A 53 0.77 3.39 -9.67
CA GLU A 53 -0.30 4.07 -10.42
C GLU A 53 0.22 5.32 -11.15
N ILE A 54 1.00 6.17 -10.47
CA ILE A 54 1.63 7.35 -11.09
C ILE A 54 2.59 6.94 -12.21
N LYS A 55 3.40 5.90 -12.00
CA LYS A 55 4.31 5.39 -13.03
C LYS A 55 3.55 4.82 -14.22
N ASN A 56 2.45 4.13 -13.98
CA ASN A 56 1.64 3.56 -15.04
C ASN A 56 0.84 4.61 -15.79
N ASP A 57 0.39 5.67 -15.14
CA ASP A 57 -0.15 6.87 -15.80
C ASP A 57 0.85 7.47 -16.77
N ARG A 58 2.09 7.66 -16.31
CA ARG A 58 3.19 8.10 -17.17
C ARG A 58 3.48 7.12 -18.34
N LEU A 59 3.18 5.83 -18.16
CA LEU A 59 3.38 4.78 -19.17
C LEU A 59 2.11 4.43 -19.96
N ALA A 60 0.96 5.08 -19.72
CA ALA A 60 -0.33 4.73 -20.33
C ALA A 60 -0.47 5.14 -21.80
N GLY A 61 0.61 5.61 -22.41
CA GLY A 61 0.81 5.43 -23.85
C GLY A 61 1.05 3.97 -24.26
N GLN A 62 1.21 3.00 -23.33
CA GLN A 62 1.80 1.68 -23.66
C GLN A 62 1.39 0.41 -22.87
N SER A 63 0.56 0.37 -21.81
CA SER A 63 0.51 -0.88 -21.00
C SER A 63 -0.86 -1.49 -20.61
N LEU A 64 -1.12 -2.66 -21.20
CA LEU A 64 -2.12 -3.69 -20.84
C LEU A 64 -1.71 -4.56 -19.62
N GLY A 65 -0.57 -4.29 -18.97
CA GLY A 65 0.06 -5.17 -17.96
C GLY A 65 -0.22 -4.84 -16.48
N LEU A 66 -1.07 -3.85 -16.20
CA LEU A 66 -1.33 -3.36 -14.83
C LEU A 66 -2.22 -4.33 -14.02
N LYS A 67 -3.28 -4.86 -14.64
CA LYS A 67 -4.22 -5.76 -13.97
C LYS A 67 -3.52 -6.99 -13.37
N SER A 68 -2.66 -7.63 -14.14
CA SER A 68 -1.89 -8.80 -13.72
C SER A 68 -0.86 -8.49 -12.64
N ARG A 69 -0.29 -7.27 -12.61
CA ARG A 69 0.61 -6.84 -11.53
C ARG A 69 -0.14 -6.55 -10.22
N LEU A 70 -1.30 -5.92 -10.29
CA LEU A 70 -2.17 -5.67 -9.13
C LEU A 70 -2.69 -6.97 -8.53
N GLU A 71 -3.13 -7.92 -9.35
CA GLU A 71 -3.56 -9.26 -8.89
C GLU A 71 -2.42 -9.98 -8.16
N ASN A 72 -1.19 -9.94 -8.69
CA ASN A 72 -0.03 -10.53 -8.02
C ASN A 72 0.30 -9.85 -6.68
N LEU A 73 0.17 -8.51 -6.61
CA LEU A 73 0.41 -7.78 -5.37
C LEU A 73 -0.63 -8.12 -4.30
N LEU A 74 -1.90 -8.20 -4.68
CA LEU A 74 -2.99 -8.63 -3.80
C LEU A 74 -2.78 -10.06 -3.28
N VAL A 75 -2.37 -10.99 -4.16
CA VAL A 75 -2.05 -12.37 -3.76
C VAL A 75 -0.89 -12.39 -2.75
N SER A 76 0.16 -11.60 -2.95
CA SER A 76 1.30 -11.52 -2.02
C SER A 76 0.86 -11.04 -0.63
N ILE A 77 0.06 -9.98 -0.57
CA ILE A 77 -0.45 -9.40 0.68
C ILE A 77 -1.36 -10.40 1.42
N LEU A 78 -2.30 -11.03 0.70
CA LEU A 78 -3.24 -11.97 1.31
C LEU A 78 -2.57 -13.27 1.76
N THR A 79 -1.59 -13.76 1.00
CA THR A 79 -0.85 -15.00 1.32
C THR A 79 0.09 -14.78 2.50
N SER A 80 0.80 -13.64 2.55
CA SER A 80 1.61 -13.24 3.70
C SER A 80 0.78 -13.16 4.99
N LYS A 81 -0.42 -12.58 4.92
CA LYS A 81 -1.37 -12.52 6.05
C LYS A 81 -1.85 -13.90 6.51
N ARG A 82 -1.98 -14.87 5.59
CA ARG A 82 -2.39 -16.25 5.90
C ARG A 82 -1.26 -17.03 6.60
N GLN A 83 -0.01 -16.77 6.25
CA GLN A 83 1.15 -17.42 6.85
C GLN A 83 1.38 -16.96 8.30
N LYS A 84 1.31 -15.63 8.56
CA LYS A 84 1.37 -15.06 9.92
C LYS A 84 0.29 -15.64 10.88
N ARG A 85 -0.88 -16.07 10.37
CA ARG A 85 -1.91 -16.71 11.21
C ARG A 85 -1.62 -18.16 11.59
N LYS A 86 -0.79 -18.88 10.83
CA LYS A 86 -0.43 -20.28 11.15
C LYS A 86 0.75 -20.38 12.12
N GLU A 87 1.58 -19.34 12.20
CA GLU A 87 2.75 -19.31 13.11
C GLU A 87 2.37 -18.93 14.55
N GLY A 88 1.18 -18.37 14.79
CA GLY A 88 0.66 -18.04 16.13
C GLY A 88 -0.16 -19.15 16.81
N ALA A 89 -0.16 -20.37 16.26
CA ALA A 89 -0.84 -21.53 16.84
C ALA A 89 0.17 -22.66 17.07
N VAL A 90 1.12 -22.43 17.98
CA VAL A 90 1.93 -23.47 18.63
C VAL A 90 1.96 -23.18 20.12
#